data_AF-A0A7S7QHW8-F1
#
_entry.id   AF-A0A7S7QHW8-F1
#
_cell.length_a   1.000
_cell.length_b   1.000
_cell.length_c   1.000
_cell.angle_alpha   90.00
_cell.angle_beta   90.00
_cell.angle_gamma   90.00
#
_symmetry.space_group_name_H-M   'P 1'
#
loop_
_entity.id
_entity.type
_entity.pdbx_description
1 polymer ?
#
loop_
_entity_poly.entity_id
_entity_poly.type
_entity_poly.pdbx_seq_one_letter_code
_entity_poly.pdbx_strand_id
1 'polypeptide(L)'
;MVEHAYARGHQIRIFTTLVGMNGSDIRRLQMLQFRAFIVHVPDDGTYMNSRLVGKSYLNVMRRLVEANIPSIRFVVLGKVHPDLADTIPAKALQRLRPLSNSRGRLESNIIKPRQPVVGPLTCIGKQQHRNVLLPNGDVTLCGMDFERRHVLGNLLRDEYAYLFESPIFHEIADRMNGMDGFLLCRMCEFAHPQTSGCYMDADQQT
;
A
#
# COMPACT_ATOMS: atom_id res chain seq x y z
N MET A 1 -17.01 5.60 -4.75
CA MET A 1 -15.61 5.66 -5.23
C MET A 1 -15.25 4.44 -6.07
N VAL A 2 -15.21 3.23 -5.50
CA VAL A 2 -14.78 2.01 -6.21
C VAL A 2 -15.61 1.71 -7.47
N GLU A 3 -16.95 1.69 -7.36
CA GLU A 3 -17.85 1.46 -8.50
C GLU A 3 -17.68 2.51 -9.60
N HIS A 4 -17.45 3.78 -9.22
CA HIS A 4 -17.20 4.86 -10.18
C HIS A 4 -15.88 4.64 -10.93
N ALA A 5 -14.80 4.29 -10.21
CA ALA A 5 -13.52 4.00 -10.84
C ALA A 5 -13.62 2.78 -11.79
N TYR A 6 -14.37 1.75 -11.39
CA TYR A 6 -14.66 0.59 -12.24
C TYR A 6 -15.44 0.99 -13.50
N ALA A 7 -16.51 1.77 -13.36
CA ALA A 7 -17.32 2.26 -14.48
C ALA A 7 -16.52 3.15 -15.46
N ARG A 8 -15.47 3.82 -14.98
CA ARG A 8 -14.52 4.59 -15.80
C ARG A 8 -13.42 3.72 -16.45
N GLY A 9 -13.48 2.40 -16.32
CA GLY A 9 -12.55 1.47 -16.95
C GLY A 9 -11.21 1.31 -16.21
N HIS A 10 -11.09 1.82 -14.98
CA HIS A 10 -9.85 1.66 -14.21
C HIS A 10 -9.74 0.27 -13.60
N GLN A 11 -8.53 -0.28 -13.61
CA GLN A 11 -8.23 -1.51 -12.90
C GLN A 11 -8.22 -1.27 -11.39
N ILE A 12 -9.01 -2.05 -10.66
CA ILE A 12 -9.21 -1.86 -9.22
C ILE A 12 -8.35 -2.83 -8.42
N ARG A 13 -7.68 -2.30 -7.39
CA ARG A 13 -7.01 -3.06 -6.33
C ARG A 13 -7.59 -2.64 -4.98
N ILE A 14 -8.08 -3.57 -4.18
CA ILE A 14 -8.62 -3.31 -2.84
C ILE A 14 -7.72 -3.95 -1.79
N PHE A 15 -7.47 -3.19 -0.72
CA PHE A 15 -6.81 -3.65 0.50
C PHE A 15 -7.72 -3.33 1.68
N THR A 16 -8.08 -4.31 2.50
CA THR A 16 -9.04 -4.12 3.59
C THR A 16 -8.78 -5.07 4.74
N THR A 17 -9.20 -4.68 5.95
CA THR A 17 -9.30 -5.55 7.12
C THR A 17 -10.72 -6.08 7.33
N LEU A 18 -11.68 -5.73 6.47
CA LEU A 18 -13.14 -5.99 6.61
C LEU A 18 -13.84 -5.31 7.80
N VAL A 19 -13.12 -4.57 8.64
CA VAL A 19 -13.71 -3.86 9.77
C VAL A 19 -14.74 -2.84 9.26
N GLY A 20 -15.96 -2.92 9.80
CA GLY A 20 -17.07 -2.04 9.43
C GLY A 20 -17.84 -2.46 8.17
N MET A 21 -17.38 -3.47 7.44
CA MET A 21 -18.14 -4.00 6.29
C MET A 21 -19.37 -4.80 6.74
N ASN A 22 -20.36 -4.89 5.87
CA ASN A 22 -21.57 -5.68 6.06
C ASN A 22 -21.94 -6.47 4.79
N GLY A 23 -23.03 -7.24 4.86
CA GLY A 23 -23.45 -8.10 3.74
C GLY A 23 -23.85 -7.35 2.46
N SER A 24 -24.28 -6.09 2.55
CA SER A 24 -24.56 -5.28 1.35
C SER A 24 -23.28 -4.88 0.61
N ASP A 25 -22.19 -4.63 1.33
CA ASP A 25 -20.89 -4.32 0.73
C ASP A 25 -20.36 -5.51 -0.06
N ILE A 26 -20.50 -6.73 0.47
CA ILE A 26 -20.10 -7.97 -0.22
C ILE A 26 -20.86 -8.10 -1.55
N ARG A 27 -22.19 -7.92 -1.54
CA ARG A 27 -22.99 -7.98 -2.77
C ARG A 27 -22.54 -6.96 -3.82
N ARG A 28 -22.21 -5.74 -3.40
CA ARG A 28 -21.70 -4.71 -4.31
C ARG A 28 -20.34 -5.09 -4.88
N LEU A 29 -19.45 -5.63 -4.05
CA LEU A 29 -18.11 -6.07 -4.49
C LEU A 29 -18.18 -7.26 -5.46
N GLN A 30 -19.15 -8.17 -5.33
CA GLN A 30 -19.35 -9.28 -6.27
C GLN A 30 -19.68 -8.83 -7.70
N MET A 31 -20.22 -7.62 -7.86
CA MET A 31 -20.57 -7.05 -9.18
C MET A 31 -19.36 -6.44 -9.90
N LEU A 32 -18.17 -6.45 -9.28
CA LEU A 32 -16.98 -5.77 -9.79
C LEU A 32 -15.89 -6.77 -10.14
N GLN A 33 -15.01 -6.40 -11.08
CA GLN A 33 -13.80 -7.17 -11.38
C GLN A 33 -12.57 -6.48 -10.80
N PHE A 34 -11.78 -7.26 -10.06
CA PHE A 34 -10.58 -6.76 -9.38
C PHE A 34 -9.31 -7.33 -10.02
N ARG A 35 -8.32 -6.44 -10.21
CA ARG A 35 -6.94 -6.88 -10.45
C ARG A 35 -6.35 -7.54 -9.21
N ALA A 36 -6.73 -7.07 -8.02
CA ALA A 36 -6.37 -7.68 -6.75
C ALA A 36 -7.39 -7.32 -5.67
N PHE A 37 -7.78 -8.29 -4.85
CA PHE A 37 -8.56 -8.05 -3.64
C PHE A 37 -7.83 -8.70 -2.47
N ILE A 38 -7.15 -7.89 -1.66
CA ILE A 38 -6.32 -8.34 -0.56
C ILE A 38 -7.03 -8.07 0.77
N VAL A 39 -7.26 -9.14 1.53
CA VAL A 39 -7.86 -9.09 2.87
C VAL A 39 -6.77 -9.34 3.90
N HIS A 40 -6.47 -8.35 4.73
CA HIS A 40 -5.60 -8.53 5.90
C HIS A 40 -6.42 -9.16 7.03
N VAL A 41 -6.12 -10.41 7.32
CA VAL A 41 -6.76 -11.25 8.32
C VAL A 41 -6.14 -10.95 9.69
N PRO A 42 -6.95 -10.70 10.73
CA PRO A 42 -6.49 -10.60 12.10
C PRO A 42 -5.70 -11.85 12.52
N ASP A 43 -4.54 -11.61 13.13
CA ASP A 43 -3.78 -12.66 13.81
C ASP A 43 -4.30 -12.89 15.24
N ASP A 44 -3.61 -13.76 15.97
CA ASP A 44 -3.89 -14.16 17.35
C ASP A 44 -3.68 -13.07 18.40
N GLY A 45 -3.39 -11.82 18.00
CA GLY A 45 -3.12 -10.71 18.92
C GLY A 45 -1.69 -10.20 18.84
N THR A 46 -0.81 -10.87 18.09
CA THR A 46 0.61 -10.54 17.99
C THR A 46 0.85 -9.23 17.23
N TYR A 47 0.17 -8.99 16.11
CA TYR A 47 0.33 -7.75 15.32
C TYR A 47 -0.98 -7.01 15.07
N MET A 48 -2.13 -7.67 15.26
CA MET A 48 -3.44 -7.05 15.14
C MET A 48 -4.24 -7.20 16.43
N ASN A 49 -5.10 -6.23 16.70
CA ASN A 49 -6.00 -6.32 17.85
C ASN A 49 -7.01 -7.46 17.64
N SER A 50 -6.84 -8.57 18.36
CA SER A 50 -7.73 -9.74 18.28
C SER A 50 -9.18 -9.43 18.66
N ARG A 51 -9.43 -8.37 19.45
CA ARG A 51 -10.80 -7.92 19.81
C ARG A 51 -11.63 -7.45 18.62
N LEU A 52 -11.03 -7.27 17.44
CA LEU A 52 -11.74 -6.97 16.20
C LEU A 52 -12.56 -8.17 15.70
N VAL A 53 -12.24 -9.40 16.13
CA VAL A 53 -12.90 -10.64 15.70
C VAL A 53 -14.16 -10.89 16.53
N GLY A 54 -15.22 -10.15 16.21
CA GLY A 54 -16.56 -10.32 16.79
C GLY A 54 -17.51 -11.13 15.91
N LYS A 55 -18.73 -11.40 16.41
CA LYS A 55 -19.78 -12.14 15.66
C LYS A 55 -20.09 -11.53 14.29
N SER A 56 -20.16 -10.20 14.20
CA SER A 56 -20.41 -9.49 12.94
C SER A 56 -19.26 -9.70 11.95
N TYR A 57 -18.02 -9.59 12.42
CA TYR A 57 -16.82 -9.84 11.63
C TYR A 57 -16.78 -11.27 11.07
N LEU A 58 -17.02 -12.27 11.92
CA LEU A 58 -17.06 -13.69 11.53
C LEU A 58 -18.12 -13.95 10.44
N ASN A 59 -19.30 -13.35 10.58
CA ASN A 59 -20.35 -13.46 9.57
C ASN A 59 -19.96 -12.81 8.23
N VAL A 60 -19.28 -11.66 8.27
CA VAL A 60 -18.77 -10.98 7.06
C VAL A 60 -17.68 -11.83 6.40
N MET A 61 -16.74 -12.36 7.17
CA MET A 61 -15.68 -13.23 6.63
C MET A 61 -16.26 -14.46 5.95
N ARG A 62 -17.22 -15.15 6.60
CA ARG A 62 -17.87 -16.34 6.03
C ARG A 62 -18.55 -16.02 4.70
N ARG A 63 -19.37 -14.97 4.68
CA ARG A 63 -20.06 -14.52 3.45
C ARG A 63 -19.08 -14.12 2.35
N LEU A 64 -17.95 -13.52 2.71
CA LEU A 64 -16.92 -13.13 1.73
C LEU A 64 -16.24 -14.35 1.12
N VAL A 65 -15.94 -15.38 1.92
CA VAL A 65 -15.39 -16.65 1.43
C VAL A 65 -16.41 -17.37 0.54
N GLU A 66 -17.67 -17.44 0.97
CA GLU A 66 -18.77 -18.03 0.19
C GLU A 66 -19.03 -17.29 -1.14
N ALA A 67 -18.85 -15.96 -1.15
CA ALA A 67 -19.01 -15.14 -2.34
C ALA A 67 -18.01 -15.47 -3.46
N ASN A 68 -16.89 -16.14 -3.13
CA ASN A 68 -15.86 -16.62 -4.06
C ASN A 68 -15.44 -15.57 -5.10
N ILE A 69 -15.20 -14.34 -4.65
CA ILE A 69 -14.86 -13.23 -5.53
C ILE A 69 -13.51 -13.52 -6.22
N PRO A 70 -13.41 -13.41 -7.56
CA PRO A 70 -12.16 -13.63 -8.28
C PRO A 70 -11.03 -12.72 -7.76
N SER A 71 -9.79 -13.24 -7.83
CA SER A 71 -8.57 -12.50 -7.42
C SER A 71 -8.48 -12.15 -5.93
N ILE A 72 -9.36 -12.70 -5.07
CA ILE A 72 -9.26 -12.55 -3.62
C ILE A 72 -8.06 -13.32 -3.06
N ARG A 73 -7.32 -12.68 -2.16
CA ARG A 73 -6.23 -13.28 -1.39
C ARG A 73 -6.33 -12.82 0.05
N PHE A 74 -6.08 -13.73 0.97
CA PHE A 74 -6.03 -13.47 2.39
C PHE A 74 -4.57 -13.38 2.82
N VAL A 75 -4.21 -12.37 3.59
CA VAL A 75 -2.86 -12.19 4.11
C VAL A 75 -2.90 -12.10 5.63
N VAL A 76 -1.90 -12.68 6.29
CA VAL A 76 -1.74 -12.61 7.75
C VAL A 76 -0.27 -12.38 8.10
N LEU A 77 0.01 -11.58 9.12
CA LEU A 77 1.38 -11.34 9.59
C LEU A 77 1.84 -12.38 10.63
N GLY A 78 0.95 -12.74 11.55
CA GLY A 78 1.19 -13.74 12.59
C GLY A 78 0.49 -15.08 12.33
N LYS A 79 0.15 -15.77 13.42
CA LYS A 79 -0.75 -16.92 13.38
C LYS A 79 -2.19 -16.42 13.22
N VAL A 80 -2.96 -17.01 12.32
CA VAL A 80 -4.37 -16.63 12.10
C VAL A 80 -5.15 -16.74 13.41
N HIS A 81 -6.04 -15.78 13.67
CA HIS A 81 -6.93 -15.82 14.82
C HIS A 81 -7.70 -17.16 14.88
N PRO A 82 -7.79 -17.83 16.03
CA PRO A 82 -8.41 -19.16 16.16
C PRO A 82 -9.80 -19.27 15.51
N ASP A 83 -10.67 -18.31 15.78
CA ASP A 83 -12.05 -18.28 15.24
C ASP A 83 -12.15 -18.14 13.71
N LEU A 84 -11.05 -17.80 13.03
CA LEU A 84 -10.97 -17.66 11.57
C LEU A 84 -10.26 -18.83 10.90
N ALA A 85 -9.59 -19.69 11.66
CA ALA A 85 -8.70 -20.73 11.13
C ALA A 85 -9.41 -21.68 10.16
N ASP A 86 -10.65 -22.07 10.48
CA ASP A 86 -11.45 -22.99 9.67
C ASP A 86 -12.30 -22.29 8.60
N THR A 87 -12.40 -20.97 8.64
CA THR A 87 -13.21 -20.20 7.68
C THR A 87 -12.44 -19.92 6.38
N ILE A 88 -11.12 -19.73 6.47
CA ILE A 88 -10.31 -19.22 5.35
C ILE A 88 -9.66 -20.40 4.60
N PRO A 89 -9.86 -20.53 3.29
CA PRO A 89 -9.22 -21.59 2.52
C PRO A 89 -7.69 -21.49 2.57
N ALA A 90 -7.01 -22.56 2.99
CA ALA A 90 -5.55 -22.58 3.12
C ALA A 90 -4.81 -22.16 1.84
N LYS A 91 -5.32 -22.55 0.66
CA LYS A 91 -4.77 -22.17 -0.66
C LYS A 91 -4.84 -20.67 -0.97
N ALA A 92 -5.76 -19.95 -0.34
CA ALA A 92 -5.98 -18.52 -0.54
C ALA A 92 -5.30 -17.66 0.53
N LEU A 93 -4.75 -18.29 1.58
CA LEU A 93 -4.08 -17.63 2.69
C LEU A 93 -2.56 -17.57 2.46
N GLN A 94 -2.01 -16.36 2.55
CA GLN A 94 -0.59 -16.07 2.43
C GLN A 94 -0.07 -15.52 3.76
N ARG A 95 0.99 -16.13 4.29
CA ARG A 95 1.70 -15.60 5.46
C ARG A 95 2.74 -14.59 4.99
N LEU A 96 2.62 -13.37 5.47
CA LEU A 96 3.58 -12.30 5.22
C LEU A 96 4.53 -12.19 6.41
N ARG A 97 5.79 -11.86 6.13
CA ARG A 97 6.73 -11.49 7.20
C ARG A 97 6.40 -10.07 7.67
N PRO A 98 6.50 -9.77 8.97
CA PRO A 98 6.47 -8.40 9.44
C PRO A 98 7.53 -7.60 8.68
N LEU A 99 7.14 -6.45 8.14
CA LEU A 99 8.08 -5.56 7.46
C LEU A 99 9.05 -5.00 8.51
N SER A 100 10.33 -5.37 8.40
CA SER A 100 11.40 -4.71 9.12
C SER A 100 11.53 -3.28 8.56
N ASN A 101 11.12 -2.27 9.34
CA ASN A 101 11.24 -0.82 9.10
C ASN A 101 10.04 -0.06 8.52
N SER A 102 8.91 -0.66 8.19
CA SER A 102 7.87 0.12 7.50
C SER A 102 6.87 0.77 8.47
N ARG A 103 6.68 2.10 8.35
CA ARG A 103 5.51 2.89 8.79
C ARG A 103 5.59 3.59 10.15
N GLY A 104 6.70 4.30 10.42
CA GLY A 104 6.71 5.56 11.18
C GLY A 104 6.25 5.58 12.65
N ARG A 105 5.78 4.47 13.23
CA ARG A 105 5.33 4.44 14.63
C ARG A 105 5.30 3.03 15.23
N LEU A 106 6.41 2.31 15.13
CA LEU A 106 6.64 1.11 15.95
C LEU A 106 7.78 1.38 16.93
N GLU A 107 7.67 0.79 18.12
CA GLU A 107 8.66 0.99 19.18
C GLU A 107 10.08 0.69 18.68
N SER A 108 11.01 1.58 19.04
CA SER A 108 12.39 1.70 18.57
C SER A 108 13.25 0.45 18.72
N ASN A 109 12.77 -0.56 19.44
CA ASN A 109 13.56 -1.70 19.90
C ASN A 109 13.50 -2.90 18.94
N ILE A 110 12.64 -2.84 17.90
CA ILE A 110 12.38 -3.95 16.96
C ILE A 110 13.06 -3.69 15.59
N ILE A 111 13.44 -2.45 15.31
CA ILE A 111 13.76 -1.98 13.96
C ILE A 111 15.18 -1.41 13.95
N LYS A 112 16.11 -2.05 13.24
CA LYS A 112 17.46 -1.49 13.07
C LYS A 112 17.38 -0.24 12.19
N PRO A 113 17.89 0.93 12.62
CA PRO A 113 17.91 2.11 11.78
C PRO A 113 18.76 1.84 10.53
N ARG A 114 18.18 2.10 9.35
CA ARG A 114 18.89 2.01 8.07
C ARG A 114 19.79 3.24 7.94
N GLN A 115 21.01 3.05 7.43
CA GLN A 115 21.86 4.19 7.09
C GLN A 115 21.25 4.96 5.91
N PRO A 116 21.18 6.30 5.95
CA PRO A 116 20.66 7.09 4.85
C PRO A 116 21.42 6.79 3.55
N VAL A 117 20.70 6.67 2.44
CA VAL A 117 21.31 6.59 1.11
C VAL A 117 21.92 7.95 0.76
N VAL A 118 23.24 7.96 0.54
CA VAL A 118 24.02 9.15 0.15
C VAL A 118 24.13 9.20 -1.37
N GLY A 119 24.08 10.41 -1.93
CA GLY A 119 24.18 10.63 -3.38
C GLY A 119 22.88 10.29 -4.14
N PRO A 120 22.98 10.04 -5.45
CA PRO A 120 21.83 9.70 -6.30
C PRO A 120 21.21 8.36 -5.90
N LEU A 121 19.88 8.26 -5.97
CA LEU A 121 19.12 7.08 -5.58
C LEU A 121 17.99 6.75 -6.55
N THR A 122 17.62 5.47 -6.60
CA THR A 122 16.41 4.98 -7.26
C THR A 122 15.48 4.34 -6.24
N CYS A 123 14.19 4.32 -6.58
CA CYS A 123 13.19 3.62 -5.79
C CYS A 123 12.79 2.32 -6.49
N ILE A 124 13.10 1.19 -5.84
CA ILE A 124 12.77 -0.15 -6.34
C ILE A 124 11.25 -0.29 -6.50
N GLY A 125 10.85 -0.83 -7.65
CA GLY A 125 9.44 -1.02 -7.98
C GLY A 125 8.70 0.29 -8.27
N LYS A 126 9.43 1.40 -8.42
CA LYS A 126 8.92 2.71 -8.82
C LYS A 126 7.76 3.20 -7.92
N GLN A 127 7.88 3.04 -6.59
CA GLN A 127 6.82 3.40 -5.64
C GLN A 127 6.49 4.90 -5.64
N GLN A 128 7.43 5.75 -6.04
CA GLN A 128 7.26 7.19 -6.20
C GLN A 128 6.29 7.60 -7.32
N HIS A 129 5.95 6.68 -8.24
CA HIS A 129 4.89 6.90 -9.24
C HIS A 129 3.51 6.43 -8.75
N ARG A 130 3.42 5.96 -7.50
CA ARG A 130 2.16 5.54 -6.87
C ARG A 130 1.76 6.59 -5.84
N ASN A 131 1.44 7.78 -6.33
CA ASN A 131 1.04 8.91 -5.51
C ASN A 131 -0.24 8.57 -4.73
N VAL A 132 -0.39 9.16 -3.54
CA VAL A 132 -1.55 8.90 -2.67
C VAL A 132 -2.38 10.15 -2.54
N LEU A 133 -3.62 10.09 -2.99
CA LEU A 133 -4.63 11.11 -2.74
C LEU A 133 -5.24 10.89 -1.34
N LEU A 134 -5.13 11.92 -0.50
CA LEU A 134 -5.69 11.96 0.85
C LEU A 134 -7.12 12.53 0.84
N PRO A 135 -7.94 12.25 1.87
CA PRO A 135 -9.33 12.73 1.93
C PRO A 135 -9.50 14.25 1.91
N ASN A 136 -8.47 15.00 2.30
CA ASN A 136 -8.44 16.47 2.26
C ASN A 136 -8.00 17.03 0.90
N GLY A 137 -7.78 16.18 -0.10
CA GLY A 137 -7.37 16.56 -1.45
C GLY A 137 -5.87 16.53 -1.70
N ASP A 138 -5.03 16.47 -0.64
CA ASP A 138 -3.58 16.47 -0.79
C ASP A 138 -3.12 15.22 -1.54
N VAL A 139 -2.17 15.38 -2.46
CA VAL A 139 -1.48 14.28 -3.15
C VAL A 139 -0.06 14.18 -2.63
N THR A 140 0.29 13.07 -1.98
CA THR A 140 1.66 12.81 -1.53
C THR A 140 2.45 11.98 -2.53
N LEU A 141 3.78 12.09 -2.49
CA LEU A 141 4.69 11.38 -3.39
C LEU A 141 4.44 9.86 -3.42
N CYS A 142 4.22 9.23 -2.26
CA CYS A 142 4.15 7.78 -2.13
C CYS A 142 3.42 7.36 -0.85
N GLY A 143 2.90 6.14 -0.81
CA GLY A 143 2.33 5.53 0.42
C GLY A 143 3.33 5.31 1.57
N MET A 144 4.61 5.62 1.37
CA MET A 144 5.63 5.67 2.44
C MET A 144 5.77 7.06 3.07
N ASP A 145 5.15 8.10 2.51
CA ASP A 145 5.20 9.48 3.00
C ASP A 145 4.10 9.78 4.05
N PHE A 146 4.11 9.02 5.15
CA PHE A 146 3.11 9.15 6.22
C PHE A 146 3.14 10.50 6.93
N GLU A 147 4.35 11.06 7.08
CA GLU A 147 4.55 12.39 7.67
C GLU A 147 4.22 13.53 6.70
N ARG A 148 3.85 13.21 5.44
CA ARG A 148 3.48 14.17 4.39
C ARG A 148 4.57 15.21 4.15
N ARG A 149 5.83 14.75 4.08
CA ARG A 149 6.99 15.60 3.85
C ARG A 149 7.13 16.01 2.38
N HIS A 150 6.44 15.32 1.47
CA HIS A 150 6.47 15.55 0.03
C HIS A 150 5.05 15.59 -0.54
N VAL A 151 4.28 16.60 -0.15
CA VAL A 151 2.97 16.92 -0.76
C VAL A 151 3.22 17.60 -2.11
N LEU A 152 2.72 17.00 -3.18
CA LEU A 152 2.89 17.47 -4.57
C LEU A 152 1.88 18.57 -4.95
N GLY A 153 0.74 18.61 -4.27
CA GLY A 153 -0.35 19.57 -4.49
C GLY A 153 -1.67 19.05 -3.91
N ASN A 154 -2.78 19.68 -4.28
CA ASN A 154 -4.11 19.33 -3.77
C ASN A 154 -5.18 19.38 -4.89
N LEU A 155 -5.82 18.25 -5.17
CA LEU A 155 -6.77 18.11 -6.29
C LEU A 155 -8.13 18.81 -6.09
N LEU A 156 -8.35 19.49 -4.96
CA LEU A 156 -9.50 20.38 -4.79
C LEU A 156 -9.25 21.77 -5.39
N ARG A 157 -7.98 22.11 -5.69
CA ARG A 157 -7.57 23.43 -6.17
C ARG A 157 -6.57 23.41 -7.33
N ASP A 158 -5.80 22.33 -7.46
CA ASP A 158 -4.72 22.19 -8.45
C ASP A 158 -5.14 21.20 -9.54
N GLU A 159 -4.68 21.43 -10.77
CA GLU A 159 -4.82 20.45 -11.86
C GLU A 159 -3.84 19.29 -11.69
N TYR A 160 -4.27 18.07 -12.05
CA TYR A 160 -3.44 16.87 -11.88
C TYR A 160 -2.10 16.95 -12.63
N ALA A 161 -2.08 17.54 -13.83
CA ALA A 161 -0.86 17.70 -14.62
C ALA A 161 0.19 18.56 -13.91
N TYR A 162 -0.25 19.64 -13.25
CA TYR A 162 0.63 20.58 -12.57
C TYR A 162 1.36 19.98 -11.36
N LEU A 163 0.84 18.89 -10.78
CA LEU A 163 1.52 18.19 -9.67
C LEU A 163 2.95 17.78 -10.03
N PHE A 164 3.21 17.48 -11.31
CA PHE A 164 4.49 17.00 -11.82
C PHE A 164 5.36 18.10 -12.46
N GLU A 165 4.85 19.33 -12.50
CA GLU A 165 5.56 20.52 -12.98
C GLU A 165 5.86 21.49 -11.82
N SER A 166 5.35 21.18 -10.64
CA SER A 166 5.50 21.99 -9.44
C SER A 166 6.97 22.07 -8.97
N PRO A 167 7.37 23.19 -8.34
CA PRO A 167 8.72 23.33 -7.78
C PRO A 167 9.10 22.19 -6.82
N ILE A 168 8.12 21.71 -6.03
CA ILE A 168 8.34 20.62 -5.07
C ILE A 168 8.65 19.30 -5.78
N PHE A 169 8.00 19.00 -6.91
CA PHE A 169 8.28 17.78 -7.66
C PHE A 169 9.67 17.81 -8.28
N HIS A 170 10.07 18.95 -8.86
CA HIS A 170 11.42 19.14 -9.39
C HIS A 170 12.48 19.04 -8.28
N GLU A 171 12.26 19.64 -7.11
CA GLU A 171 13.16 19.55 -5.95
C GLU A 171 13.34 18.09 -5.48
N ILE A 172 12.26 17.31 -5.46
CA ILE A 172 12.32 15.87 -5.16
C ILE A 172 13.16 15.12 -6.21
N ALA A 173 12.90 15.37 -7.50
CA ALA A 173 13.60 14.73 -8.60
C ALA A 173 15.11 15.06 -8.57
N ASP A 174 15.47 16.32 -8.38
CA ASP A 174 16.85 16.78 -8.27
C ASP A 174 17.57 16.12 -7.10
N ARG A 175 16.91 16.02 -5.94
CA ARG A 175 17.48 15.33 -4.76
C ARG A 175 17.62 13.83 -4.96
N MET A 176 16.69 13.21 -5.68
CA MET A 176 16.84 11.80 -6.10
C MET A 176 18.03 11.64 -7.05
N ASN A 177 18.32 12.64 -7.89
CA ASN A 177 19.49 12.67 -8.77
C ASN A 177 20.79 13.11 -8.08
N GLY A 178 20.79 13.25 -6.76
CA GLY A 178 22.00 13.49 -5.97
C GLY A 178 22.18 14.92 -5.49
N MET A 179 21.24 15.83 -5.77
CA MET A 179 21.25 17.15 -5.13
C MET A 179 21.11 16.99 -3.60
N ASP A 180 21.85 17.83 -2.87
CA ASP A 180 21.80 17.86 -1.42
C ASP A 180 20.44 18.35 -0.91
N GLY A 181 20.17 18.01 0.34
CA GLY A 181 18.96 18.43 1.05
C GLY A 181 18.09 17.26 1.49
N PHE A 182 17.02 17.62 2.21
CA PHE A 182 16.13 16.66 2.81
C PHE A 182 15.36 15.87 1.74
N LEU A 183 15.44 14.55 1.82
CA LEU A 183 14.64 13.65 0.99
C LEU A 183 14.32 12.41 1.82
N LEU A 184 13.03 12.26 2.20
CA LEU A 184 12.49 11.07 2.89
C LEU A 184 12.98 9.75 2.27
N CYS A 185 13.08 9.69 0.95
CA CYS A 185 13.51 8.49 0.23
C CYS A 185 14.88 7.98 0.69
N ARG A 186 15.79 8.84 1.17
CA ARG A 186 17.10 8.41 1.68
C ARG A 186 17.01 7.38 2.82
N MET A 187 15.91 7.40 3.58
CA MET A 187 15.66 6.47 4.68
C MET A 187 14.71 5.31 4.32
N CYS A 188 14.19 5.30 3.09
CA CYS A 188 13.20 4.33 2.66
C CYS A 188 13.82 2.95 2.40
N GLU A 189 13.11 1.88 2.78
CA GLU A 189 13.53 0.50 2.51
C GLU A 189 13.61 0.17 1.01
N PHE A 190 12.86 0.91 0.17
CA PHE A 190 12.88 0.74 -1.29
C PHE A 190 13.96 1.58 -1.97
N ALA A 191 14.71 2.42 -1.25
CA ALA A 191 15.71 3.28 -1.85
C ALA A 191 17.07 2.59 -1.97
N HIS A 192 17.61 2.64 -3.19
CA HIS A 192 18.91 2.07 -3.53
C HIS A 192 19.81 3.15 -4.15
N PRO A 193 21.10 3.21 -3.78
CA PRO A 193 22.05 4.06 -4.48
C PRO A 193 22.03 3.75 -5.97
N GLN A 194 22.03 4.78 -6.82
CA GLN A 194 22.35 4.56 -8.23
C GLN A 194 23.85 4.28 -8.29
N THR A 195 24.22 3.03 -8.59
CA THR A 195 25.59 2.74 -8.98
C THR A 195 25.83 3.38 -10.34
N SER A 196 26.84 4.24 -10.44
CA SER A 196 27.34 4.76 -11.71
C SER A 196 27.87 3.59 -12.56
N GLY A 197 26.99 2.99 -13.36
CA GLY A 197 27.28 1.84 -14.21
C GLY A 197 26.06 1.42 -15.01
N CYS A 198 26.04 1.86 -16.28
CA CYS A 198 25.20 1.40 -17.40
C CYS A 198 23.69 1.27 -17.17
N TYR A 199 22.94 2.30 -17.58
CA TYR A 199 21.65 2.09 -18.20
C TYR A 199 21.85 1.20 -19.44
N MET A 200 21.50 -0.07 -19.34
CA MET A 200 20.95 -0.78 -20.49
C MET A 200 19.47 -0.97 -20.21
N ASP A 201 18.66 -0.27 -21.00
CA ASP A 201 17.23 -0.50 -21.12
C ASP A 201 16.99 -1.96 -21.50
N ALA A 202 16.71 -2.79 -20.51
CA ALA A 202 16.13 -4.11 -20.70
C ALA A 202 14.60 -3.97 -20.59
N ASP A 203 14.00 -3.22 -21.52
CA ASP A 203 12.56 -3.28 -21.83
C ASP A 203 12.36 -2.98 -23.33
N GLN A 204 13.10 -3.72 -24.15
CA GLN A 204 12.69 -4.09 -25.51
C GLN A 204 13.09 -5.55 -25.75
N GLN A 205 12.25 -6.49 -25.33
CA GLN A 205 12.06 -7.74 -26.06
C GLN A 205 10.85 -8.52 -25.53
N THR A 206 9.87 -8.62 -26.44
CA THR A 206 8.73 -9.57 -26.56
C THR A 206 7.62 -9.53 -25.52
#